data_AF-A0A359CGU8-F1
#
_entry.id   AF-A0A359CGU8-F1
#
_cell.length_a   1.000
_cell.length_b   1.000
_cell.length_c   1.000
_cell.angle_alpha   90.00
_cell.angle_beta   90.00
_cell.angle_gamma   90.00
#
_symmetry.space_group_name_H-M   'P 1'
#
loop_
_entity.id
_entity.type
_entity.pdbx_description
1 polymer ?
#
loop_
_entity_poly.entity_id
_entity_poly.type
_entity_poly.pdbx_seq_one_letter_code
_entity_poly.pdbx_strand_id
1 'polypeptide(L)'
;GSINQSQSGAPYYYEYTLKGGGEEKWRPRFSYYGYRYIQIEGAKPEGAADTRDLPVWTEALSCFVYNSAPSAGSFHCSNELFNDVHRIIVNAIKSNMQAVFTDCPHREKLGWLEQLHLNGPGLFYNFNLTRLVPKILRDMQDAQLPNGLIPDIAPEYVVFEGGFRDSPEWGSAAVVLPFMYYQYYGDPSLVTGYYEMMKRYVDYLSSTATG
;
A
#
# COMPACT_ATOMS: atom_id res chain seq x y z
N GLY A 1 -10.15 11.43 25.85
CA GLY A 1 -10.56 12.11 24.60
C GLY A 1 -10.97 11.06 23.60
N SER A 2 -11.85 11.38 22.65
CA SER A 2 -12.23 10.47 21.58
C SER A 2 -11.17 10.46 20.47
N ILE A 3 -11.11 9.37 19.70
CA ILE A 3 -10.26 9.31 18.50
C ILE A 3 -10.80 10.24 17.40
N ASN A 4 -9.88 10.79 16.60
CA ASN A 4 -10.22 11.58 15.44
C ASN A 4 -10.21 10.69 14.18
N GLN A 5 -11.31 10.71 13.42
CA GLN A 5 -11.46 9.99 12.14
C GLN A 5 -11.71 10.93 10.94
N SER A 6 -11.38 12.22 11.05
CA SER A 6 -11.67 13.20 9.99
C SER A 6 -10.96 12.93 8.67
N GLN A 7 -9.91 12.12 8.66
CA GLN A 7 -9.15 11.74 7.46
C GLN A 7 -9.61 10.41 6.84
N SER A 8 -10.54 9.69 7.48
CA SER A 8 -10.98 8.35 7.08
C SER A 8 -12.01 8.35 5.93
N GLY A 9 -12.50 9.51 5.49
CA GLY A 9 -13.63 9.65 4.56
C GLY A 9 -14.99 9.36 5.22
N ALA A 10 -15.11 8.20 5.88
CA ALA A 10 -16.25 7.82 6.72
C ALA A 10 -15.77 7.13 8.01
N PRO A 11 -16.60 7.02 9.06
CA PRO A 11 -16.23 6.29 10.27
C PRO A 11 -15.85 4.84 9.94
N TYR A 12 -14.69 4.42 10.43
CA TYR A 12 -14.20 3.07 10.30
C TYR A 12 -14.16 2.40 11.66
N TYR A 13 -14.86 1.28 11.81
CA TYR A 13 -14.94 0.55 13.07
C TYR A 13 -15.13 -0.95 12.81
N TYR A 14 -14.85 -1.71 13.86
CA TYR A 14 -15.19 -3.12 13.93
C TYR A 14 -16.18 -3.32 15.06
N GLU A 15 -17.12 -4.24 14.87
CA GLU A 15 -18.06 -4.65 15.90
C GLU A 15 -17.86 -6.13 16.22
N TYR A 16 -17.91 -6.44 17.51
CA TYR A 16 -17.86 -7.80 18.00
C TYR A 16 -18.93 -8.00 19.08
N THR A 17 -19.88 -8.89 18.82
CA THR A 17 -20.87 -9.31 19.82
C THR A 17 -20.31 -10.50 20.58
N LEU A 18 -20.18 -10.36 21.90
CA LEU A 18 -19.70 -11.44 22.77
C LEU A 18 -20.68 -12.61 22.77
N LYS A 19 -20.15 -13.84 22.76
CA LYS A 19 -20.97 -15.05 22.95
C LYS A 19 -21.33 -15.27 24.43
N GLY A 20 -20.53 -14.70 25.34
CA GLY A 20 -20.64 -14.94 26.78
C GLY A 20 -19.98 -16.25 27.21
N GLY A 21 -19.90 -16.46 28.52
CA GLY A 21 -19.39 -17.73 29.10
C GLY A 21 -17.87 -17.80 29.31
N GLY A 22 -17.16 -16.67 29.30
CA GLY A 22 -15.75 -16.60 29.71
C GLY A 22 -14.89 -15.67 28.86
N GLU A 23 -13.57 -15.88 28.89
CA GLU A 23 -12.62 -15.13 28.07
C GLU A 23 -12.79 -15.44 26.57
N GLU A 24 -12.69 -14.40 25.74
CA GLU A 24 -12.82 -14.49 24.29
C GLU A 24 -11.66 -13.74 23.60
N LYS A 25 -11.22 -14.27 22.46
CA LYS A 25 -10.21 -13.62 21.60
C LYS A 25 -10.79 -13.42 20.22
N TRP A 26 -10.72 -12.18 19.74
CA TRP A 26 -11.27 -11.79 18.45
C TRP A 26 -10.29 -10.95 17.64
N ARG A 27 -10.33 -11.11 16.31
CA ARG A 27 -9.63 -10.24 15.36
C ARG A 27 -10.37 -10.23 14.01
N PRO A 28 -10.35 -9.11 13.26
CA PRO A 28 -10.87 -9.09 11.90
C PRO A 28 -10.03 -10.00 10.99
N ARG A 29 -10.66 -10.65 10.00
CA ARG A 29 -9.99 -11.56 9.06
C ARG A 29 -10.00 -11.07 7.61
N PHE A 30 -11.00 -10.31 7.22
CA PHE A 30 -11.23 -9.86 5.84
C PHE A 30 -11.08 -8.35 5.70
N SER A 31 -10.26 -7.74 6.55
CA SER A 31 -10.05 -6.31 6.52
C SER A 31 -8.72 -5.90 7.15
N TYR A 32 -8.25 -4.71 6.77
CA TYR A 32 -7.14 -4.02 7.40
C TYR A 32 -7.40 -2.50 7.41
N TYR A 33 -6.75 -1.81 8.34
CA TYR A 33 -6.84 -0.36 8.46
C TYR A 33 -5.52 0.24 8.96
N GLY A 34 -5.11 1.37 8.41
CA GLY A 34 -3.98 2.14 8.90
C GLY A 34 -4.40 3.06 10.06
N TYR A 35 -3.81 2.88 11.24
CA TYR A 35 -4.14 3.68 12.42
C TYR A 35 -2.94 3.80 13.38
N ARG A 36 -3.02 4.77 14.30
CA ARG A 36 -2.13 4.92 15.46
C ARG A 36 -2.86 4.70 16.79
N TYR A 37 -4.16 5.01 16.84
CA TYR A 37 -4.97 4.96 18.04
C TYR A 37 -6.22 4.11 17.79
N ILE A 38 -6.67 3.38 18.81
CA ILE A 38 -7.93 2.62 18.82
C ILE A 38 -8.80 3.17 19.93
N GLN A 39 -10.09 3.35 19.64
CA GLN A 39 -11.12 3.58 20.65
C GLN A 39 -11.92 2.30 20.83
N ILE A 40 -12.07 1.86 22.07
CA ILE A 40 -12.90 0.71 22.43
C ILE A 40 -14.12 1.27 23.16
N GLU A 41 -15.31 0.98 22.62
CA GLU A 41 -16.59 1.35 23.20
C GLU A 41 -17.33 0.10 23.69
N GLY A 42 -18.26 0.28 24.63
CA GLY A 42 -19.06 -0.83 25.17
C GLY A 42 -18.28 -1.80 26.06
N ALA A 43 -17.01 -1.52 26.38
CA ALA A 43 -16.18 -2.30 27.28
C ALA A 43 -15.23 -1.39 28.08
N LYS A 44 -14.73 -1.89 29.20
CA LYS A 44 -13.77 -1.18 30.07
C LYS A 44 -12.45 -1.95 30.21
N PRO A 45 -11.30 -1.28 30.35
CA PRO A 45 -10.06 -1.98 30.64
C PRO A 45 -10.14 -2.70 31.98
N GLU A 46 -9.40 -3.80 32.11
CA GLU A 46 -9.17 -4.43 33.40
C GLU A 46 -8.59 -3.43 34.40
N GLY A 47 -9.15 -3.42 35.63
CA GLY A 47 -8.76 -2.48 36.68
C GLY A 47 -9.30 -1.06 36.55
N ALA A 48 -10.18 -0.77 35.57
CA ALA A 48 -10.83 0.54 35.48
C ALA A 48 -11.69 0.84 36.73
N ALA A 49 -11.64 2.08 37.22
CA ALA A 49 -12.50 2.58 38.31
C ALA A 49 -13.99 2.69 37.92
N ASP A 50 -14.32 2.40 36.65
CA ASP A 50 -15.68 2.39 36.14
C ASP A 50 -16.49 1.23 36.73
N THR A 51 -17.52 1.57 37.51
CA THR A 51 -18.37 0.62 38.25
C THR A 51 -19.51 0.04 37.41
N ARG A 52 -19.72 0.50 36.18
CA ARG A 52 -20.78 -0.03 35.30
C ARG A 52 -20.55 -1.51 35.00
N ASP A 53 -21.65 -2.26 34.86
CA ASP A 53 -21.63 -3.66 34.44
C ASP A 53 -21.40 -3.72 32.91
N LEU A 54 -20.14 -3.70 32.51
CA LEU A 54 -19.69 -3.72 31.12
C LEU A 54 -18.66 -4.85 30.95
N PRO A 55 -18.59 -5.47 29.75
CA PRO A 55 -17.49 -6.34 29.38
C PRO A 55 -16.12 -5.72 29.70
N VAL A 56 -15.20 -6.57 30.14
CA VAL A 56 -13.82 -6.16 30.47
C VAL A 56 -12.90 -6.63 29.37
N TRP A 57 -12.08 -5.73 28.82
CA TRP A 57 -10.99 -6.11 27.92
C TRP A 57 -9.67 -6.14 28.70
N THR A 58 -8.91 -7.21 28.50
CA THR A 58 -7.63 -7.47 29.19
C THR A 58 -6.44 -7.10 28.32
N GLU A 59 -6.57 -7.21 27.00
CA GLU A 59 -5.48 -6.97 26.07
C GLU A 59 -5.99 -6.39 24.74
N ALA A 60 -5.26 -5.44 24.19
CA ALA A 60 -5.48 -4.89 22.85
C ALA A 60 -4.15 -4.87 22.08
N LEU A 61 -4.01 -5.77 21.10
CA LEU A 61 -2.81 -5.91 20.28
C LEU A 61 -3.05 -5.40 18.86
N SER A 62 -2.05 -4.69 18.32
CA SER A 62 -2.01 -4.33 16.90
C SER A 62 -1.23 -5.39 16.12
N CYS A 63 -1.83 -5.92 15.06
CA CYS A 63 -1.14 -6.77 14.10
C CYS A 63 -0.75 -5.93 12.89
N PHE A 64 0.54 -5.59 12.76
CA PHE A 64 1.01 -4.84 11.59
C PHE A 64 1.12 -5.76 10.38
N VAL A 65 0.06 -5.80 9.57
CA VAL A 65 -0.05 -6.68 8.38
C VAL A 65 0.42 -5.93 7.13
N TYR A 66 1.32 -6.56 6.38
CA TYR A 66 1.83 -6.10 5.11
C TYR A 66 2.39 -7.30 4.32
N ASN A 67 2.71 -7.09 3.04
CA ASN A 67 3.31 -8.09 2.17
C ASN A 67 4.57 -8.69 2.82
N SER A 68 4.75 -10.00 2.73
CA SER A 68 5.90 -10.69 3.32
C SER A 68 7.19 -10.59 2.49
N ALA A 69 7.37 -9.51 1.73
CA ALA A 69 8.59 -9.23 0.99
C ALA A 69 9.77 -9.17 1.99
N PRO A 70 10.85 -9.95 1.79
CA PRO A 70 12.00 -9.92 2.69
C PRO A 70 12.65 -8.53 2.73
N SER A 71 13.23 -8.16 3.87
CA SER A 71 14.12 -6.99 3.94
C SER A 71 15.33 -7.23 3.03
N ALA A 72 15.73 -6.24 2.23
CA ALA A 72 16.91 -6.29 1.37
C ALA A 72 18.07 -5.42 1.89
N GLY A 73 17.77 -4.45 2.76
CA GLY A 73 18.77 -3.55 3.32
C GLY A 73 18.35 -2.94 4.65
N SER A 74 19.29 -2.21 5.25
CA SER A 74 19.10 -1.43 6.45
C SER A 74 19.96 -0.17 6.38
N PHE A 75 19.64 0.83 7.19
CA PHE A 75 20.39 2.07 7.29
C PHE A 75 20.61 2.44 8.75
N HIS A 76 21.81 2.93 9.05
CA HIS A 76 22.16 3.52 10.34
C HIS A 76 23.30 4.50 10.15
N CYS A 77 23.25 5.62 10.89
CA CYS A 77 24.32 6.60 10.95
C CYS A 77 24.40 7.23 12.35
N SER A 78 25.42 8.07 12.57
CA SER A 78 25.63 8.78 13.85
C SER A 78 24.60 9.87 14.14
N ASN A 79 23.75 10.23 13.17
CA ASN A 79 22.70 11.22 13.36
C ASN A 79 21.35 10.52 13.60
N GLU A 80 20.87 10.57 14.84
CA GLU A 80 19.61 9.92 15.23
C GLU A 80 18.39 10.45 14.48
N LEU A 81 18.40 11.70 14.03
CA LEU A 81 17.31 12.23 13.21
C LEU A 81 17.17 11.44 11.90
N PHE A 82 18.28 11.08 11.25
CA PHE A 82 18.24 10.32 10.01
C PHE A 82 17.87 8.85 10.25
N ASN A 83 18.26 8.27 11.39
CA ASN A 83 17.81 6.94 11.80
C ASN A 83 16.28 6.93 12.01
N ASP A 84 15.76 7.97 12.67
CA ASP A 84 14.33 8.15 12.90
C ASP A 84 13.53 8.37 11.61
N VAL A 85 14.06 9.19 10.69
CA VAL A 85 13.47 9.41 9.37
C VAL A 85 13.42 8.10 8.58
N HIS A 86 14.51 7.34 8.53
CA HIS A 86 14.54 6.04 7.84
C HIS A 86 13.54 5.05 8.45
N ARG A 87 13.43 4.99 9.78
CA ARG A 87 12.43 4.17 10.47
C ARG A 87 11.01 4.52 10.04
N ILE A 88 10.67 5.81 9.93
CA ILE A 88 9.34 6.25 9.49
C ILE A 88 9.12 5.92 8.01
N ILE A 89 10.12 6.09 7.15
CA ILE A 89 10.05 5.69 5.73
C ILE A 89 9.75 4.19 5.59
N VAL A 90 10.49 3.34 6.29
CA VAL A 90 10.28 1.87 6.25
C VAL A 90 8.88 1.51 6.75
N ASN A 91 8.38 2.17 7.80
CA ASN A 91 7.02 1.94 8.28
C ASN A 91 5.95 2.45 7.30
N ALA A 92 6.20 3.54 6.58
CA ALA A 92 5.31 4.04 5.53
C ALA A 92 5.25 3.04 4.36
N ILE A 93 6.41 2.54 3.91
CA ILE A 93 6.48 1.49 2.87
C ILE A 93 5.68 0.26 3.32
N LYS A 94 5.93 -0.27 4.52
CA LYS A 94 5.18 -1.42 5.06
C LYS A 94 3.68 -1.16 5.11
N SER A 95 3.27 0.02 5.56
CA SER A 95 1.84 0.36 5.64
C SER A 95 1.14 0.29 4.29
N ASN A 96 1.85 0.68 3.23
CA ASN A 96 1.34 0.71 1.86
C ASN A 96 1.67 -0.54 1.02
N MET A 97 2.47 -1.47 1.53
CA MET A 97 2.89 -2.66 0.78
C MET A 97 1.94 -3.82 1.07
N GLN A 98 0.88 -3.94 0.28
CA GLN A 98 -0.13 -5.00 0.41
C GLN A 98 -0.08 -5.94 -0.81
N ALA A 99 -1.21 -6.17 -1.50
CA ALA A 99 -1.24 -6.85 -2.78
C ALA A 99 -0.71 -5.98 -3.94
N VAL A 100 -0.67 -4.66 -3.72
CA VAL A 100 -0.07 -3.60 -4.55
C VAL A 100 0.66 -2.64 -3.60
N PHE A 101 1.42 -1.68 -4.13
CA PHE A 101 1.77 -0.49 -3.34
C PHE A 101 0.58 0.47 -3.36
N THR A 102 0.01 0.78 -2.21
CA THR A 102 -1.13 1.70 -2.10
C THR A 102 -0.67 3.13 -1.87
N ASP A 103 -1.45 4.11 -2.30
CA ASP A 103 -1.25 5.53 -1.97
C ASP A 103 -1.35 5.77 -0.45
N CYS A 104 -2.39 5.20 0.17
CA CYS A 104 -2.62 5.31 1.60
C CYS A 104 -3.25 4.04 2.20
N PRO A 105 -2.95 3.71 3.47
CA PRO A 105 -3.40 2.47 4.09
C PRO A 105 -4.77 2.58 4.76
N HIS A 106 -5.43 3.73 4.69
CA HIS A 106 -6.65 4.03 5.46
C HIS A 106 -7.85 4.34 4.58
N ARG A 107 -7.73 5.24 3.59
CA ARG A 107 -8.85 5.75 2.79
C ARG A 107 -9.04 5.02 1.45
N GLU A 108 -8.14 5.23 0.51
CA GLU A 108 -8.30 4.81 -0.89
C GLU A 108 -7.79 3.38 -1.13
N LYS A 109 -6.53 3.14 -0.75
CA LYS A 109 -5.88 1.82 -0.84
C LYS A 109 -5.77 1.33 -2.30
N LEU A 110 -5.55 2.23 -3.25
CA LEU A 110 -5.46 1.92 -4.67
C LEU A 110 -4.01 1.81 -5.14
N GLY A 111 -3.80 0.97 -6.15
CA GLY A 111 -2.50 0.75 -6.78
C GLY A 111 -2.10 1.87 -7.75
N TRP A 112 -2.00 3.11 -7.27
CA TRP A 112 -1.51 4.24 -8.06
C TRP A 112 -0.08 3.96 -8.53
N LEU A 113 0.21 4.18 -9.81
CA LEU A 113 1.42 3.64 -10.43
C LEU A 113 2.67 4.53 -10.29
N GLU A 114 2.53 5.86 -10.20
CA GLU A 114 3.68 6.76 -10.19
C GLU A 114 4.60 6.55 -8.98
N GLN A 115 4.00 6.30 -7.81
CA GLN A 115 4.74 5.99 -6.58
C GLN A 115 5.72 4.81 -6.71
N LEU A 116 5.54 3.88 -7.67
CA LEU A 116 6.44 2.74 -7.88
C LEU A 116 7.82 3.18 -8.36
N HIS A 117 7.89 4.23 -9.18
CA HIS A 117 9.15 4.79 -9.67
C HIS A 117 9.59 5.99 -8.84
N LEU A 118 8.66 6.83 -8.38
CA LEU A 118 8.98 8.00 -7.55
C LEU A 118 9.62 7.60 -6.22
N ASN A 119 9.08 6.57 -5.55
CA ASN A 119 9.68 6.01 -4.34
C ASN A 119 10.65 4.86 -4.63
N GLY A 120 10.83 4.49 -5.91
CA GLY A 120 11.44 3.23 -6.33
C GLY A 120 12.80 2.96 -5.66
N PRO A 121 13.76 3.90 -5.58
CA PRO A 121 15.02 3.65 -4.88
C PRO A 121 14.80 3.24 -3.43
N GLY A 122 13.93 3.94 -2.71
CA GLY A 122 13.56 3.61 -1.32
C GLY A 122 12.92 2.22 -1.21
N LEU A 123 12.09 1.83 -2.18
CA LEU A 123 11.49 0.50 -2.21
C LEU A 123 12.56 -0.60 -2.41
N PHE A 124 13.38 -0.49 -3.46
CA PHE A 124 14.37 -1.51 -3.83
C PHE A 124 15.55 -1.62 -2.84
N TYR A 125 15.97 -0.52 -2.20
CA TYR A 125 17.01 -0.58 -1.17
C TYR A 125 16.53 -1.26 0.12
N ASN A 126 15.24 -1.17 0.46
CA ASN A 126 14.73 -1.68 1.73
C ASN A 126 14.13 -3.09 1.62
N PHE A 127 13.58 -3.48 0.48
CA PHE A 127 12.86 -4.75 0.31
C PHE A 127 13.25 -5.52 -0.94
N ASN A 128 13.20 -6.85 -0.84
CA ASN A 128 13.35 -7.75 -1.98
C ASN A 128 11.99 -7.88 -2.69
N LEU A 129 11.88 -7.21 -3.83
CA LEU A 129 10.66 -7.09 -4.62
C LEU A 129 10.63 -8.01 -5.84
N THR A 130 11.52 -9.00 -5.91
CA THR A 130 11.61 -10.01 -6.99
C THR A 130 10.30 -10.77 -7.24
N ARG A 131 9.37 -10.79 -6.28
CA ARG A 131 8.04 -11.40 -6.43
C ARG A 131 6.93 -10.38 -6.65
N LEU A 132 7.01 -9.22 -5.99
CA LEU A 132 5.93 -8.24 -6.00
C LEU A 132 5.94 -7.39 -7.28
N VAL A 133 7.12 -6.98 -7.77
CA VAL A 133 7.24 -6.17 -9.00
C VAL A 133 6.71 -6.93 -10.24
N PRO A 134 7.08 -8.20 -10.49
CA PRO A 134 6.51 -8.94 -11.62
C PRO A 134 4.99 -9.10 -11.55
N LYS A 135 4.42 -9.19 -10.34
CA LYS A 135 2.96 -9.23 -10.14
C LYS A 135 2.33 -7.88 -10.50
N ILE A 136 2.92 -6.78 -10.05
CA ILE A 136 2.41 -5.43 -10.34
C ILE A 136 2.50 -5.11 -11.84
N LEU A 137 3.59 -5.50 -12.52
CA LEU A 137 3.69 -5.36 -13.98
C LEU A 137 2.64 -6.18 -14.72
N ARG A 138 2.27 -7.35 -14.18
CA ARG A 138 1.15 -8.14 -14.71
C ARG A 138 -0.17 -7.41 -14.53
N ASP A 139 -0.43 -6.81 -13.37
CA ASP A 139 -1.63 -6.01 -13.15
C ASP A 139 -1.70 -4.84 -14.15
N MET A 140 -0.57 -4.17 -14.43
CA MET A 140 -0.49 -3.10 -15.44
C MET A 140 -0.79 -3.62 -16.85
N GLN A 141 -0.24 -4.79 -17.21
CA GLN A 141 -0.50 -5.42 -18.50
C GLN A 141 -1.97 -5.80 -18.67
N ASP A 142 -2.57 -6.37 -17.63
CA ASP A 142 -3.98 -6.74 -17.59
C ASP A 142 -4.91 -5.50 -17.66
N ALA A 143 -4.46 -4.36 -17.11
CA ALA A 143 -5.17 -3.09 -17.16
C ALA A 143 -4.96 -2.30 -18.47
N GLN A 144 -3.98 -2.68 -19.31
CA GLN A 144 -3.65 -1.93 -20.52
C GLN A 144 -4.81 -1.94 -21.52
N LEU A 145 -5.29 -0.76 -21.90
CA LEU A 145 -6.41 -0.61 -22.82
C LEU A 145 -6.03 -0.97 -24.26
N PRO A 146 -7.00 -1.24 -25.16
CA PRO A 146 -6.72 -1.56 -26.56
C PRO A 146 -5.94 -0.48 -27.31
N ASN A 147 -6.13 0.80 -26.97
CA ASN A 147 -5.39 1.93 -27.55
C ASN A 147 -3.96 2.10 -26.99
N GLY A 148 -3.54 1.28 -26.03
CA GLY A 148 -2.20 1.30 -25.44
C GLY A 148 -2.07 2.06 -24.13
N LEU A 149 -3.10 2.82 -23.72
CA LEU A 149 -3.14 3.50 -22.42
C LEU A 149 -2.93 2.50 -21.27
N ILE A 150 -2.02 2.84 -20.37
CA ILE A 150 -1.91 2.26 -19.03
C ILE A 150 -2.62 3.24 -18.09
N PRO A 151 -3.74 2.85 -17.46
CA PRO A 151 -4.44 3.73 -16.52
C PRO A 151 -3.56 4.10 -15.32
N ASP A 152 -3.88 5.21 -14.65
CA ASP A 152 -3.09 5.72 -13.53
C ASP A 152 -3.03 4.78 -12.30
N ILE A 153 -3.98 3.83 -12.23
CA ILE A 153 -4.02 2.75 -11.23
C ILE A 153 -4.01 1.37 -11.90
N ALA A 154 -3.37 0.40 -11.26
CA ALA A 154 -3.52 -1.02 -11.61
C ALA A 154 -3.56 -1.90 -10.35
N PRO A 155 -4.53 -2.85 -10.25
CA PRO A 155 -5.67 -3.06 -11.15
C PRO A 155 -6.66 -1.88 -11.18
N GLU A 156 -7.28 -1.61 -12.33
CA GLU A 156 -8.26 -0.51 -12.51
C GLU A 156 -9.65 -0.93 -11.98
N TYR A 157 -9.77 -1.11 -10.66
CA TYR A 157 -11.07 -1.44 -10.03
C TYR A 157 -12.08 -0.29 -10.08
N VAL A 158 -11.58 0.94 -10.17
CA VAL A 158 -12.37 2.16 -10.29
C VAL A 158 -11.84 2.93 -11.49
N VAL A 159 -12.73 3.32 -12.39
CA VAL A 159 -12.37 4.12 -13.56
C VAL A 159 -12.58 5.59 -13.21
N PHE A 160 -11.48 6.34 -13.08
CA PHE A 160 -11.51 7.78 -12.89
C PHE A 160 -11.71 8.51 -14.22
N GLU A 161 -11.95 9.82 -14.18
CA GLU A 161 -12.10 10.67 -15.36
C GLU A 161 -10.98 11.72 -15.44
N GLY A 162 -10.69 12.16 -16.67
CA GLY A 162 -9.69 13.20 -16.93
C GLY A 162 -8.28 12.80 -16.49
N GLY A 163 -7.56 13.76 -15.91
CA GLY A 163 -6.16 13.59 -15.50
C GLY A 163 -5.91 12.65 -14.30
N PHE A 164 -6.95 11.98 -13.80
CA PHE A 164 -6.83 10.92 -12.78
C PHE A 164 -6.91 9.51 -13.38
N ARG A 165 -7.08 9.42 -14.70
CA ARG A 165 -7.05 8.16 -15.45
C ARG A 165 -5.87 8.07 -16.41
N ASP A 166 -5.53 9.20 -17.02
CA ASP A 166 -4.54 9.30 -18.07
C ASP A 166 -3.65 10.50 -17.78
N SER A 167 -2.66 10.31 -16.92
CA SER A 167 -1.59 11.26 -16.77
C SER A 167 -0.22 10.58 -16.90
N PRO A 168 0.70 11.15 -17.71
CA PRO A 168 1.88 10.42 -18.20
C PRO A 168 2.78 9.85 -17.12
N GLU A 169 2.91 10.51 -15.97
CA GLU A 169 3.77 10.11 -14.86
C GLU A 169 3.31 8.80 -14.21
N TRP A 170 2.03 8.47 -14.22
CA TRP A 170 1.52 7.21 -13.69
C TRP A 170 1.74 6.06 -14.66
N GLY A 171 1.20 6.17 -15.88
CA GLY A 171 1.32 5.12 -16.89
C GLY A 171 2.78 4.82 -17.28
N SER A 172 3.68 5.81 -17.18
CA SER A 172 5.12 5.63 -17.44
C SER A 172 5.79 4.62 -16.51
N ALA A 173 5.18 4.30 -15.37
CA ALA A 173 5.63 3.20 -14.51
C ALA A 173 5.76 1.86 -15.27
N ALA A 174 4.89 1.62 -16.27
CA ALA A 174 4.95 0.44 -17.12
C ALA A 174 6.28 0.31 -17.89
N VAL A 175 6.94 1.44 -18.16
CA VAL A 175 8.24 1.52 -18.85
C VAL A 175 9.39 1.64 -17.86
N VAL A 176 9.27 2.49 -16.84
CA VAL A 176 10.36 2.80 -15.90
C VAL A 176 10.63 1.64 -14.94
N LEU A 177 9.58 1.00 -14.40
CA LEU A 177 9.72 -0.02 -13.37
C LEU A 177 10.51 -1.26 -13.85
N PRO A 178 10.31 -1.81 -15.06
CA PRO A 178 11.15 -2.88 -15.59
C PRO A 178 12.64 -2.53 -15.65
N PHE A 179 12.99 -1.29 -16.05
CA PHE A 179 14.39 -0.85 -16.07
C PHE A 179 14.97 -0.69 -14.66
N MET A 180 14.20 -0.14 -13.72
CA MET A 180 14.63 -0.08 -12.31
C MET A 180 14.88 -1.48 -11.76
N TYR A 181 13.97 -2.42 -12.01
CA TYR A 181 14.15 -3.81 -11.62
C TYR A 181 15.46 -4.40 -12.16
N TYR A 182 15.74 -4.17 -13.45
CA TYR A 182 17.01 -4.58 -14.06
C TYR A 182 18.21 -3.91 -13.40
N GLN A 183 18.15 -2.62 -13.08
CA GLN A 183 19.25 -1.90 -12.41
C GLN A 183 19.55 -2.45 -11.01
N TYR A 184 18.52 -2.79 -10.24
CA TYR A 184 18.68 -3.24 -8.86
C TYR A 184 18.99 -4.74 -8.72
N TYR A 185 18.51 -5.58 -9.65
CA TYR A 185 18.67 -7.03 -9.58
C TYR A 185 19.55 -7.63 -10.68
N GLY A 186 19.96 -6.85 -11.68
CA GLY A 186 20.72 -7.34 -12.83
C GLY A 186 19.92 -8.29 -13.74
N ASP A 187 18.61 -8.38 -13.55
CA ASP A 187 17.72 -9.30 -14.27
C ASP A 187 16.91 -8.56 -15.34
N PRO A 188 17.20 -8.78 -16.65
CA PRO A 188 16.52 -8.10 -17.74
C PRO A 188 15.17 -8.75 -18.12
N SER A 189 14.77 -9.83 -17.44
CA SER A 189 13.58 -10.62 -17.80
C SER A 189 12.30 -9.81 -17.89
N LEU A 190 12.13 -8.79 -17.04
CA LEU A 190 10.95 -7.93 -17.06
C LEU A 190 10.99 -6.91 -18.20
N VAL A 191 12.17 -6.43 -18.57
CA VAL A 191 12.34 -5.54 -19.73
C VAL A 191 11.99 -6.29 -21.02
N THR A 192 12.46 -7.53 -21.17
CA THR A 192 12.18 -8.33 -22.36
C THR A 192 10.75 -8.87 -22.36
N GLY A 193 10.25 -9.35 -21.22
CA GLY A 193 8.93 -9.97 -21.09
C GLY A 193 7.76 -9.00 -21.26
N TYR A 194 7.94 -7.72 -20.87
CA TYR A 194 6.90 -6.70 -20.97
C TYR A 194 7.17 -5.67 -22.06
N TYR A 195 8.14 -5.91 -22.96
CA TYR A 195 8.51 -4.97 -24.02
C TYR A 195 7.31 -4.53 -24.89
N GLU A 196 6.41 -5.45 -25.26
CA GLU A 196 5.24 -5.10 -26.07
C GLU A 196 4.25 -4.18 -25.32
N MET A 197 4.06 -4.38 -24.01
CA MET A 197 3.25 -3.47 -23.19
C MET A 197 3.88 -2.08 -23.15
N MET A 198 5.20 -2.01 -22.92
CA MET A 198 5.96 -0.77 -22.90
C MET A 198 5.86 -0.01 -24.23
N LYS A 199 6.07 -0.71 -25.34
CA LYS A 199 6.00 -0.14 -26.68
C LYS A 199 4.61 0.43 -26.98
N ARG A 200 3.55 -0.34 -26.71
CA ARG A 200 2.16 0.12 -26.91
C ARG A 200 1.84 1.36 -26.09
N TYR A 201 2.38 1.48 -24.88
CA TYR A 201 2.20 2.67 -24.06
C TYR A 201 2.95 3.89 -24.63
N VAL A 202 4.17 3.70 -25.13
CA VAL A 202 4.91 4.79 -25.81
C VAL A 202 4.21 5.21 -27.12
N ASP A 203 3.67 4.26 -27.87
CA ASP A 203 2.89 4.53 -29.08
C ASP A 203 1.60 5.32 -28.73
N TYR A 204 0.95 4.97 -27.62
CA TYR A 204 -0.19 5.73 -27.08
C TYR A 204 0.20 7.18 -26.76
N LEU A 205 1.25 7.39 -25.97
CA LEU A 205 1.74 8.74 -25.65
C LEU A 205 2.08 9.55 -26.91
N SER A 206 2.68 8.91 -27.91
CA SER A 206 3.02 9.55 -29.18
C SER A 206 1.76 9.97 -29.97
N SER A 207 0.65 9.24 -29.81
CA SER A 207 -0.62 9.57 -30.46
C SER A 207 -1.38 10.72 -29.80
N THR A 208 -1.10 11.01 -28.52
CA THR A 208 -1.75 12.07 -27.74
C THR A 208 -0.89 13.32 -27.58
N ALA A 209 0.43 13.21 -27.76
CA ALA A 209 1.34 14.33 -27.74
C ALA A 209 1.09 15.29 -28.92
N THR A 210 0.96 16.59 -28.62
CA THR A 210 0.94 17.65 -29.63
C THR A 210 2.33 18.26 -29.74
N GLY A 211 3.15 17.77 -30.66
CA GLY A 211 4.53 18.24 -30.88
C GLY A 211 5.12 17.71 -32.17
#